data_AF-A0A9P3PNL1-F1
#
_entry.id   AF-A0A9P3PNL1-F1
#
_cell.length_a   1.000
_cell.length_b   1.000
_cell.length_c   1.000
_cell.angle_alpha   90.00
_cell.angle_beta   90.00
_cell.angle_gamma   90.00
#
_symmetry.space_group_name_H-M   'P 1'
#
loop_
_entity.id
_entity.type
_entity.pdbx_description
1 polymer ?
#
loop_
_entity_poly.entity_id
_entity_poly.type
_entity_poly.pdbx_seq_one_letter_code
_entity_poly.pdbx_strand_id
1 'polypeptide(L)'
;MPSFCTTSPSPTRERLLAATDRYLAAFADNKTHPLTLLSYFSTTSPISIQHYPDACSHPQSSLLRGPNAIRSYYDLLATHFTRTCGHRHTLQVDACTRTVIFEGSVTWTWKRSGRSWVEEFTCTLVFDELLKIVSVAVRTDSAVKTCVLRAKDVDDSSPLSMMIGASSKTNKEPIHRVSVRNSPCLRVSSSWPDIWTALLRGRAWTGTLTLGMHVGKPVTAGCSASASSPPTSSGYLKRTIKCNLTPSPSPSLILSVHLDHSRW
;
A
#
# COMPACT_ATOMS: atom_id res chain seq x y z
N MET A 1 40.05 -3.92 15.01
CA MET A 1 40.37 -4.70 13.79
C MET A 1 39.54 -4.13 12.65
N PRO A 2 40.16 -3.60 11.57
CA PRO A 2 39.41 -3.12 10.41
C PRO A 2 38.83 -4.33 9.66
N SER A 3 37.50 -4.34 9.51
CA SER A 3 36.77 -5.38 8.80
C SER A 3 37.04 -5.22 7.30
N PHE A 4 37.77 -6.16 6.69
CA PHE A 4 38.02 -6.16 5.26
C PHE A 4 36.76 -6.64 4.53
N CYS A 5 36.03 -5.73 3.89
CA CYS A 5 34.91 -6.08 3.01
C CYS A 5 35.44 -6.74 1.74
N THR A 6 35.01 -7.97 1.49
CA THR A 6 35.29 -8.73 0.28
C THR A 6 34.78 -7.98 -0.96
N THR A 7 35.60 -7.95 -2.00
CA THR A 7 35.61 -7.04 -3.15
C THR A 7 34.47 -7.26 -4.16
N SER A 8 33.20 -7.24 -3.72
CA SER A 8 32.09 -6.97 -4.65
C SER A 8 32.10 -5.47 -4.98
N PRO A 9 32.02 -5.05 -6.25
CA PRO A 9 32.03 -3.64 -6.60
C PRO A 9 30.85 -2.93 -5.93
N SER A 10 31.15 -2.12 -4.91
CA SER A 10 30.14 -1.31 -4.23
C SER A 10 29.45 -0.39 -5.24
N PRO A 11 28.12 -0.26 -5.22
CA PRO A 11 27.44 0.65 -6.13
C PRO A 11 27.91 2.08 -5.89
N THR A 12 28.08 2.86 -6.95
CA THR A 12 28.44 4.27 -6.80
C THR A 12 27.29 5.07 -6.18
N ARG A 13 27.63 6.19 -5.54
CA ARG A 13 26.66 7.12 -4.96
C ARG A 13 25.60 7.54 -5.97
N GLU A 14 26.00 7.82 -7.21
CA GLU A 14 25.14 8.27 -8.31
C GLU A 14 24.12 7.19 -8.69
N ARG A 15 24.52 5.91 -8.68
CA ARG A 15 23.62 4.78 -8.98
C ARG A 15 22.55 4.61 -7.91
N LEU A 16 22.90 4.79 -6.63
CA LEU A 16 21.94 4.75 -5.52
C LEU A 16 20.94 5.91 -5.60
N LEU A 17 21.42 7.12 -5.92
CA LEU A 17 20.56 8.28 -6.13
C LEU A 17 19.62 8.09 -7.32
N ALA A 18 20.13 7.61 -8.46
CA ALA A 18 19.31 7.32 -9.64
C ALA A 18 18.27 6.21 -9.39
N ALA A 19 18.59 5.19 -8.59
CA ALA A 19 17.61 4.18 -8.17
C ALA A 19 16.53 4.79 -7.26
N THR A 20 16.93 5.62 -6.30
CA THR A 20 16.03 6.36 -5.40
C THR A 20 15.09 7.25 -6.18
N ASP A 21 15.60 8.05 -7.11
CA ASP A 21 14.81 9.00 -7.91
C ASP A 21 13.78 8.29 -8.78
N ARG A 22 14.15 7.15 -9.39
CA ARG A 22 13.20 6.33 -10.16
C ARG A 22 12.08 5.76 -9.29
N TYR A 23 12.38 5.29 -8.08
CA TYR A 23 11.38 4.82 -7.14
C TYR A 23 10.47 5.97 -6.69
N LEU A 24 11.03 7.12 -6.34
CA LEU A 24 10.26 8.28 -5.89
C LEU A 24 9.40 8.89 -6.99
N ALA A 25 9.87 8.91 -8.24
CA ALA A 25 9.07 9.35 -9.37
C ALA A 25 7.85 8.43 -9.59
N ALA A 26 8.05 7.11 -9.53
CA ALA A 26 6.95 6.15 -9.60
C ALA A 26 6.00 6.27 -8.40
N PHE A 27 6.55 6.48 -7.19
CA PHE A 27 5.75 6.73 -6.00
C PHE A 27 4.95 8.03 -6.14
N ALA A 28 5.51 9.13 -6.64
CA ALA A 28 4.82 10.40 -6.78
C ALA A 28 3.64 10.36 -7.77
N ASP A 29 3.68 9.47 -8.77
CA ASP A 29 2.58 9.33 -9.73
C ASP A 29 1.40 8.55 -9.15
N ASN A 30 0.26 9.25 -8.99
CA ASN A 30 -1.01 8.68 -8.55
C ASN A 30 -1.60 7.61 -9.49
N LYS A 31 -1.11 7.52 -10.73
CA LYS A 31 -1.52 6.52 -11.72
C LYS A 31 -0.69 5.24 -11.64
N THR A 32 0.43 5.26 -10.94
CA THR A 32 1.30 4.08 -10.81
C THR A 32 0.59 2.98 -10.04
N HIS A 33 0.50 1.81 -10.65
CA HIS A 33 -0.12 0.64 -10.05
C HIS A 33 0.74 0.09 -8.89
N PRO A 34 0.13 -0.39 -7.79
CA PRO A 34 0.87 -0.96 -6.65
C PRO A 34 1.85 -2.08 -7.00
N LEU A 35 1.54 -2.92 -7.99
CA LEU A 35 2.48 -3.93 -8.51
C LEU A 35 3.73 -3.32 -9.17
N THR A 36 3.61 -2.17 -9.82
CA THR A 36 4.75 -1.45 -10.38
C THR A 36 5.68 -0.97 -9.27
N LEU A 37 5.13 -0.45 -8.16
CA LEU A 37 5.92 -0.07 -6.99
C LEU A 37 6.60 -1.28 -6.35
N LEU A 38 5.90 -2.41 -6.24
CA LEU A 38 6.48 -3.65 -5.74
C LEU A 38 7.68 -4.12 -6.59
N SER A 39 7.69 -3.85 -7.90
CA SER A 39 8.81 -4.25 -8.78
C SER A 39 10.14 -3.56 -8.46
N TYR A 40 10.15 -2.48 -7.67
CA TYR A 40 11.37 -1.83 -7.17
C TYR A 40 12.00 -2.58 -6.01
N PHE A 41 11.27 -3.49 -5.36
CA PHE A 41 11.76 -4.27 -4.23
C PHE A 41 12.57 -5.49 -4.67
N SER A 42 13.45 -5.93 -3.80
CA SER A 42 14.28 -7.12 -4.02
C SER A 42 13.42 -8.37 -4.08
N THR A 43 13.81 -9.30 -4.94
CA THR A 43 13.23 -10.66 -5.00
C THR A 43 14.18 -11.72 -4.42
N THR A 44 15.42 -11.33 -4.12
CA THR A 44 16.48 -12.21 -3.61
C THR A 44 16.76 -12.02 -2.12
N SER A 45 16.27 -10.92 -1.53
CA SER A 45 16.43 -10.56 -0.12
C SER A 45 15.08 -10.42 0.57
N PRO A 46 14.97 -10.72 1.88
CA PRO A 46 13.76 -10.42 2.65
C PRO A 46 13.48 -8.92 2.64
N ILE A 47 12.28 -8.54 2.19
CA ILE A 47 11.90 -7.13 2.04
C ILE A 47 10.97 -6.64 3.15
N SER A 48 11.08 -5.37 3.51
CA SER A 48 10.22 -4.74 4.51
C SER A 48 9.90 -3.27 4.22
N ILE A 49 8.76 -2.83 4.75
CA ILE A 49 8.42 -1.42 4.88
C ILE A 49 8.01 -1.12 6.32
N GLN A 50 8.43 0.03 6.82
CA GLN A 50 8.06 0.55 8.13
C GLN A 50 7.66 2.01 7.96
N HIS A 51 6.54 2.41 8.53
CA HIS A 51 6.09 3.80 8.51
C HIS A 51 5.50 4.15 9.88
N TYR A 52 6.10 5.12 10.58
CA TYR A 52 5.73 5.47 11.94
C TYR A 52 6.03 6.95 12.24
N PRO A 53 5.32 7.57 13.19
CA PRO A 53 5.68 8.90 13.69
C PRO A 53 6.88 8.83 14.64
N ASP A 54 7.71 9.88 14.67
CA ASP A 54 8.90 9.95 15.54
C ASP A 54 8.56 9.71 17.03
N ALA A 55 7.41 10.20 17.50
CA ALA A 55 6.92 9.98 18.87
C ALA A 55 6.32 8.57 19.13
N CYS A 56 6.53 7.59 18.24
CA CYS A 56 5.99 6.24 18.42
C CYS A 56 6.81 5.44 19.46
N SER A 57 6.18 5.01 20.56
CA SER A 57 6.82 4.18 21.58
C SER A 57 7.17 2.77 21.11
N HIS A 58 6.46 2.25 20.12
CA HIS A 58 6.64 0.89 19.60
C HIS A 58 6.71 0.90 18.06
N PRO A 59 7.78 1.44 17.47
CA PRO A 59 7.89 1.56 16.00
C PRO A 59 7.84 0.19 15.31
N GLN A 60 8.27 -0.88 15.98
CA GLN A 60 8.24 -2.25 15.44
C GLN A 60 6.82 -2.75 15.10
N SER A 61 5.77 -2.18 15.68
CA SER A 61 4.40 -2.59 15.39
C SER A 61 3.92 -2.17 14.00
N SER A 62 4.60 -1.23 13.33
CA SER A 62 4.28 -0.82 11.95
C SER A 62 5.16 -1.47 10.90
N LEU A 63 5.97 -2.46 11.30
CA LEU A 63 6.83 -3.20 10.38
C LEU A 63 6.03 -4.22 9.58
N LEU A 64 6.01 -4.05 8.27
CA LEU A 64 5.39 -4.96 7.31
C LEU A 64 6.49 -5.70 6.54
N ARG A 65 6.40 -7.03 6.49
CA ARG A 65 7.42 -7.89 5.86
C ARG A 65 6.84 -8.70 4.70
N GLY A 66 7.63 -8.86 3.66
CA GLY A 66 7.30 -9.67 2.49
C GLY A 66 6.46 -8.95 1.44
N PRO A 67 6.38 -9.51 0.22
CA PRO A 67 5.82 -8.84 -0.94
C PRO A 67 4.31 -8.56 -0.81
N ASN A 68 3.56 -9.48 -0.20
CA ASN A 68 2.11 -9.30 -0.02
C ASN A 68 1.81 -8.10 0.90
N ALA A 69 2.54 -7.97 2.01
CA ALA A 69 2.32 -6.88 2.95
C ALA A 69 2.70 -5.51 2.35
N ILE A 70 3.81 -5.45 1.59
CA ILE A 70 4.25 -4.23 0.89
C ILE A 70 3.25 -3.85 -0.20
N ARG A 71 2.73 -4.81 -0.96
CA ARG A 71 1.65 -4.56 -1.92
C ARG A 71 0.42 -3.98 -1.21
N SER A 72 -0.04 -4.61 -0.13
CA SER A 72 -1.19 -4.14 0.64
C SER A 72 -1.00 -2.73 1.19
N TYR A 73 0.23 -2.37 1.59
CA TYR A 73 0.56 -0.99 1.99
C TYR A 73 0.29 0.00 0.84
N TYR A 74 0.79 -0.27 -0.36
CA TYR A 74 0.55 0.62 -1.51
C TYR A 74 -0.90 0.60 -1.99
N ASP A 75 -1.59 -0.55 -1.92
CA ASP A 75 -3.01 -0.67 -2.20
C ASP A 75 -3.83 0.22 -1.25
N LEU A 76 -3.52 0.20 0.05
CA LEU A 76 -4.17 1.06 1.04
C LEU A 76 -3.97 2.54 0.70
N LEU A 77 -2.72 2.93 0.39
CA LEU A 77 -2.42 4.32 0.03
C LEU A 77 -3.17 4.75 -1.23
N ALA A 78 -3.15 3.92 -2.27
CA ALA A 78 -3.82 4.20 -3.54
C ALA A 78 -5.35 4.19 -3.41
N THR A 79 -5.91 3.42 -2.48
CA THR A 79 -7.36 3.36 -2.25
C THR A 79 -7.88 4.64 -1.61
N HIS A 80 -7.16 5.17 -0.62
CA HIS A 80 -7.67 6.24 0.23
C HIS A 80 -7.17 7.64 -0.12
N PHE A 81 -6.01 7.77 -0.77
CA PHE A 81 -5.35 9.05 -0.93
C PHE A 81 -4.97 9.36 -2.38
N THR A 82 -5.02 10.64 -2.74
CA THR A 82 -4.11 11.19 -3.73
C THR A 82 -2.91 11.81 -3.00
N ARG A 83 -1.76 11.82 -3.66
CA ARG A 83 -0.52 12.33 -3.11
C ARG A 83 0.16 13.29 -4.07
N THR A 84 0.78 14.31 -3.52
CA THR A 84 1.63 15.25 -4.25
C THR A 84 2.93 15.34 -3.50
N CYS A 85 4.00 14.79 -4.07
CA CYS A 85 5.33 14.89 -3.49
C CYS A 85 5.80 16.34 -3.57
N GLY A 86 6.26 16.86 -2.43
CA GLY A 86 6.82 18.20 -2.30
C GLY A 86 8.33 18.18 -2.50
N HIS A 87 9.04 18.92 -1.66
CA HIS A 87 10.49 19.03 -1.72
C HIS A 87 11.15 17.77 -1.17
N ARG A 88 12.35 17.48 -1.68
CA ARG A 88 13.23 16.43 -1.16
C ARG A 88 14.63 16.99 -0.97
N HIS A 89 15.22 16.71 0.19
CA HIS A 89 16.61 17.02 0.49
C HIS A 89 17.36 15.73 0.88
N THR A 90 18.34 15.33 0.08
CA THR A 90 19.15 14.14 0.38
C THR A 90 20.12 14.46 1.52
N LEU A 91 20.08 13.67 2.59
CA LEU A 91 20.94 13.86 3.76
C LEU A 91 22.23 13.06 3.65
N GLN A 92 22.11 11.76 3.33
CA GLN A 92 23.24 10.84 3.36
C GLN A 92 23.09 9.76 2.29
N VAL A 93 24.20 9.42 1.65
CA VAL A 93 24.31 8.27 0.76
C VAL A 93 25.56 7.50 1.14
N ASP A 94 25.36 6.25 1.56
CA ASP A 94 26.43 5.34 1.94
C ASP A 94 26.49 4.19 0.94
N ALA A 95 27.54 4.20 0.11
CA ALA A 95 27.81 3.16 -0.89
C ALA A 95 28.20 1.81 -0.27
N CYS A 96 28.80 1.82 0.92
CA CYS A 96 29.26 0.60 1.60
C CYS A 96 28.06 -0.18 2.16
N THR A 97 27.13 0.52 2.81
CA THR A 97 25.89 -0.07 3.34
C THR A 97 24.72 -0.04 2.36
N ARG A 98 24.93 0.52 1.16
CA ARG A 98 23.92 0.69 0.10
C ARG A 98 22.67 1.38 0.62
N THR A 99 22.86 2.42 1.42
CA THR A 99 21.80 3.12 2.13
C THR A 99 21.69 4.55 1.65
N VAL A 100 20.46 5.02 1.46
CA VAL A 100 20.13 6.41 1.15
C VAL A 100 19.18 6.94 2.22
N ILE A 101 19.52 8.08 2.83
CA ILE A 101 18.67 8.79 3.79
C ILE A 101 18.35 10.16 3.21
N PHE A 102 17.08 10.51 3.19
CA PHE A 102 16.63 11.82 2.73
C PHE A 102 15.43 12.30 3.56
N GLU A 103 15.29 13.62 3.62
CA GLU A 103 14.09 14.29 4.10
C GLU A 103 13.19 14.62 2.91
N GLY A 104 11.89 14.55 3.13
CA GLY A 104 10.93 14.96 2.12
C GLY A 104 9.60 15.34 2.71
N SER A 105 8.78 15.97 1.87
CA SER A 105 7.41 16.29 2.18
C SER A 105 6.44 15.67 1.17
N VAL A 106 5.27 15.29 1.65
CA VAL A 106 4.18 14.81 0.81
C VAL A 106 2.87 15.43 1.27
N THR A 107 2.11 15.97 0.32
CA THR A 107 0.73 16.37 0.58
C THR A 107 -0.17 15.18 0.32
N TRP A 108 -0.84 14.70 1.36
CA TRP A 108 -1.88 13.69 1.24
C TRP A 108 -3.23 14.37 1.13
N THR A 109 -4.09 13.85 0.27
CA THR A 109 -5.47 14.31 0.13
C THR A 109 -6.39 13.10 0.17
N TRP A 110 -7.34 13.07 1.10
CA TRP A 110 -8.37 12.04 1.15
C TRP A 110 -9.20 12.06 -0.13
N LYS A 111 -9.33 10.90 -0.79
CA LYS A 111 -10.18 10.79 -1.99
C LYS A 111 -11.67 11.04 -1.69
N ARG A 112 -12.11 10.67 -0.48
CA ARG A 112 -13.51 10.80 -0.07
C ARG A 112 -13.87 12.24 0.29
N SER A 113 -13.21 12.82 1.29
CA SER A 113 -13.55 14.17 1.77
C SER A 113 -12.84 15.31 1.02
N GLY A 114 -11.79 15.02 0.25
CA GLY A 114 -10.95 16.03 -0.39
C GLY A 114 -10.06 16.82 0.59
N ARG A 115 -10.09 16.51 1.89
CA ARG A 115 -9.24 17.17 2.88
C ARG A 115 -7.80 16.74 2.71
N SER A 116 -6.89 17.68 2.92
CA SER A 116 -5.46 17.45 2.75
C SER A 116 -4.64 17.90 3.94
N TRP A 117 -3.46 17.31 4.05
CA TRP A 117 -2.44 17.71 5.01
C TRP A 117 -1.05 17.44 4.43
N VAL A 118 -0.05 18.11 4.99
CA VAL A 118 1.36 17.89 4.65
C VAL A 118 1.98 16.99 5.71
N GLU A 119 2.64 15.94 5.24
CA GLU A 119 3.48 15.08 6.05
C GLU A 119 4.95 15.37 5.71
N GLU A 120 5.72 15.77 6.72
CA GLU A 120 7.17 15.90 6.65
C GLU A 120 7.78 14.63 7.22
N PHE A 121 8.75 14.05 6.54
CA PHE A 121 9.31 12.77 6.93
C PHE A 121 10.79 12.61 6.57
N THR A 122 11.47 11.77 7.35
CA THR A 122 12.77 11.21 7.03
C THR A 122 12.58 9.79 6.50
N CYS A 123 13.17 9.48 5.36
CA CYS A 123 13.10 8.17 4.74
C CYS A 123 14.49 7.55 4.60
N THR A 124 14.61 6.29 5.03
CA THR A 124 15.79 5.45 4.83
C THR A 124 15.46 4.34 3.85
N LEU A 125 16.19 4.30 2.74
CA LEU A 125 16.14 3.23 1.75
C LEU A 125 17.42 2.39 1.86
N VAL A 126 17.26 1.08 1.97
CA VAL A 126 18.37 0.12 1.91
C VAL A 126 18.23 -0.69 0.63
N PHE A 127 19.32 -0.83 -0.12
CA PHE A 127 19.34 -1.51 -1.41
C PHE A 127 20.16 -2.81 -1.37
N ASP A 128 19.79 -3.78 -2.21
CA ASP A 128 20.59 -4.97 -2.48
C ASP A 128 21.68 -4.72 -3.55
N GLU A 129 22.34 -5.79 -3.98
CA GLU A 129 23.39 -5.76 -5.02
C GLU A 129 22.89 -5.32 -6.39
N LEU A 130 21.60 -5.53 -6.66
CA LEU A 130 20.94 -5.22 -7.92
C LEU A 130 20.26 -3.85 -7.89
N LEU A 131 20.52 -3.04 -6.85
CA LEU A 131 19.87 -1.75 -6.61
C LEU A 131 18.34 -1.87 -6.49
N LYS A 132 17.86 -3.01 -5.98
CA LYS A 132 16.47 -3.20 -5.57
C LYS A 132 16.33 -2.92 -4.08
N ILE A 133 15.18 -2.41 -3.70
CA ILE A 133 14.89 -1.98 -2.34
C ILE A 133 14.68 -3.21 -1.44
N VAL A 134 15.47 -3.29 -0.37
CA VAL A 134 15.32 -4.29 0.69
C VAL A 134 14.46 -3.73 1.82
N SER A 135 14.72 -2.49 2.22
CA SER A 135 13.98 -1.85 3.31
C SER A 135 13.61 -0.41 2.98
N VAL A 136 12.37 -0.04 3.30
CA VAL A 136 11.89 1.35 3.33
C VAL A 136 11.48 1.64 4.76
N ALA A 137 12.14 2.59 5.42
CA ALA A 137 11.73 3.09 6.73
C ALA A 137 11.37 4.57 6.61
N VAL A 138 10.11 4.91 6.83
CA VAL A 138 9.59 6.28 6.83
C VAL A 138 9.29 6.67 8.27
N ARG A 139 9.95 7.71 8.74
CA ARG A 139 9.68 8.35 10.02
C ARG A 139 9.01 9.69 9.79
N THR A 140 7.77 9.82 10.22
CA THR A 140 7.04 11.10 10.17
C THR A 140 7.63 12.04 11.23
N ASP A 141 8.20 13.14 10.79
CA ASP A 141 8.79 14.17 11.64
C ASP A 141 7.76 15.25 12.01
N SER A 142 6.64 15.34 11.26
CA SER A 142 5.50 16.18 11.62
C SER A 142 4.63 15.57 12.74
N ALA A 143 3.55 16.25 13.13
CA ALA A 143 2.70 15.82 14.23
C ALA A 143 2.17 14.37 14.05
N VAL A 144 1.97 13.63 15.14
CA VAL A 144 1.49 12.23 15.07
C VAL A 144 0.21 12.05 14.23
N LYS A 145 -0.66 13.06 14.22
CA LYS A 145 -1.92 13.08 13.45
C LYS A 145 -1.73 13.19 11.93
N THR A 146 -0.57 13.65 11.47
CA THR A 146 -0.24 13.79 10.04
C THR A 146 0.48 12.56 9.48
N CYS A 147 0.77 11.55 10.31
CA CYS A 147 1.23 10.25 9.81
C CYS A 147 0.11 9.59 9.00
N VAL A 148 0.38 9.24 7.73
CA VAL A 148 -0.65 8.70 6.82
C VAL A 148 -1.31 7.42 7.35
N LEU A 149 -0.57 6.60 8.09
CA LEU A 149 -1.09 5.37 8.70
C LEU A 149 -1.95 5.60 9.96
N ARG A 150 -1.99 6.83 10.48
CA ARG A 150 -2.81 7.22 11.64
C ARG A 150 -3.88 8.26 11.32
N ALA A 151 -3.84 8.83 10.13
CA ALA A 151 -4.81 9.81 9.69
C ALA A 151 -6.22 9.20 9.65
N LYS A 152 -7.22 9.95 10.12
CA LYS A 152 -8.63 9.56 10.08
C LYS A 152 -9.42 10.57 9.26
N ASP A 153 -10.26 10.08 8.35
CA ASP A 153 -11.22 10.89 7.62
C ASP A 153 -12.49 11.08 8.47
N VAL A 154 -12.42 11.89 9.53
CA VAL A 154 -13.58 12.20 10.38
C VAL A 154 -14.48 13.21 9.68
N ASP A 155 -15.63 12.81 9.17
CA ASP A 155 -16.60 13.75 8.60
C ASP A 155 -17.10 14.70 9.70
N ASP A 156 -16.88 16.01 9.54
CA ASP A 156 -17.39 17.03 10.49
C ASP A 156 -18.93 17.14 10.47
N SER A 157 -19.60 16.40 9.57
CA SER A 157 -21.05 16.33 9.43
C SER A 157 -21.74 15.42 10.44
N SER A 158 -21.02 14.81 11.39
CA SER A 158 -21.67 14.10 12.50
C SER A 158 -22.51 15.09 13.31
N PRO A 159 -23.84 14.89 13.44
CA PRO A 159 -24.73 15.81 14.14
C PRO A 159 -24.36 16.03 15.62
N LEU A 160 -23.54 15.16 16.21
CA LEU A 160 -22.96 15.36 17.55
C LEU A 160 -21.94 16.51 17.62
N SER A 161 -21.22 16.81 16.54
CA SER A 161 -20.30 17.96 16.46
C SER A 161 -21.07 19.29 16.51
N MET A 162 -22.27 19.33 15.92
CA MET A 162 -23.12 20.52 15.91
C MET A 162 -23.73 20.87 17.28
N MET A 163 -23.80 19.93 18.23
CA MET A 163 -24.37 20.20 19.56
C MET A 163 -23.37 20.79 20.57
N ILE A 164 -22.05 20.74 20.31
CA ILE A 164 -21.03 21.23 21.26
C ILE A 164 -20.56 22.68 20.91
N GLY A 165 -20.93 23.21 19.73
CA GLY A 165 -20.40 24.47 19.19
C GLY A 165 -21.18 25.76 19.50
N ALA A 166 -22.12 25.77 20.45
CA ALA A 166 -22.97 26.95 20.72
C ALA A 166 -22.47 27.81 21.91
N SER A 167 -21.18 28.08 22.08
CA SER A 167 -20.74 29.19 22.95
C SER A 167 -19.27 29.57 22.74
N SER A 168 -19.00 30.51 21.82
CA SER A 168 -17.95 31.54 21.92
C SER A 168 -17.74 32.21 20.56
N LYS A 169 -18.37 33.37 20.37
CA LYS A 169 -18.05 34.29 19.26
C LYS A 169 -16.89 35.18 19.70
N THR A 170 -15.72 35.03 19.09
CA THR A 170 -14.69 36.07 19.09
C THR A 170 -14.22 36.31 17.66
N ASN A 171 -14.46 37.54 17.19
CA ASN A 171 -14.08 38.10 15.88
C ASN A 171 -12.61 37.86 15.53
N LYS A 172 -12.32 37.41 14.30
CA LYS A 172 -11.05 37.68 13.60
C LYS A 172 -11.25 37.90 12.10
N GLU A 173 -10.58 38.94 11.61
CA GLU A 173 -10.52 39.48 10.24
C GLU A 173 -9.81 38.57 9.21
N PRO A 174 -10.00 38.82 7.90
CA PRO A 174 -9.53 37.93 6.83
C PRO A 174 -8.09 38.24 6.38
N ILE A 175 -7.25 37.21 6.30
CA ILE A 175 -5.94 37.25 5.65
C ILE A 175 -6.05 36.62 4.26
N HIS A 176 -5.80 37.41 3.23
CA HIS A 176 -5.71 36.98 1.84
C HIS A 176 -4.50 36.05 1.61
N ARG A 177 -4.72 34.90 0.94
CA ARG A 177 -3.65 34.02 0.48
C ARG A 177 -3.68 33.89 -1.05
N VAL A 178 -2.58 34.29 -1.67
CA VAL A 178 -2.31 34.17 -3.12
C VAL A 178 -1.83 32.75 -3.42
N SER A 179 -2.37 32.13 -4.48
CA SER A 179 -1.98 30.82 -4.99
C SER A 179 -1.34 30.97 -6.36
N VAL A 180 -0.09 30.55 -6.50
CA VAL A 180 0.61 30.44 -7.80
C VAL A 180 0.60 28.98 -8.22
N ARG A 181 -0.02 28.69 -9.37
CA ARG A 181 0.11 27.40 -10.09
C ARG A 181 1.29 27.51 -11.05
N ASN A 182 2.01 26.41 -11.26
CA ASN A 182 2.47 25.97 -12.58
C ASN A 182 3.13 24.58 -12.50
N SER A 183 2.55 23.61 -13.20
CA SER A 183 3.20 22.91 -14.34
C SER A 183 2.71 21.45 -14.54
N PRO A 184 2.78 20.94 -15.79
CA PRO A 184 1.88 19.88 -16.29
C PRO A 184 2.61 18.58 -16.63
N CYS A 185 1.89 17.44 -16.70
CA CYS A 185 2.31 16.29 -17.50
C CYS A 185 1.13 15.63 -18.23
N LEU A 186 1.26 15.56 -19.56
CA LEU A 186 0.32 15.03 -20.56
C LEU A 186 0.75 13.61 -21.03
N ARG A 187 -0.28 12.81 -21.37
CA ARG A 187 -0.44 11.74 -22.40
C ARG A 187 0.35 10.40 -22.30
N VAL A 188 -0.36 9.25 -22.18
CA VAL A 188 -0.81 8.23 -23.19
C VAL A 188 0.29 7.16 -23.39
N SER A 189 0.12 5.83 -23.41
CA SER A 189 -0.89 4.90 -23.94
C SER A 189 -0.75 3.50 -23.26
N SER A 190 -1.85 2.73 -23.15
CA SER A 190 -2.12 1.40 -23.78
C SER A 190 -1.26 0.19 -23.31
N SER A 191 -1.71 -1.08 -23.19
CA SER A 191 -3.02 -1.72 -23.05
C SER A 191 -2.88 -3.27 -22.96
N TRP A 192 -3.82 -3.95 -22.25
CA TRP A 192 -4.29 -5.37 -22.36
C TRP A 192 -3.42 -6.55 -21.79
N PRO A 193 -3.95 -7.81 -21.76
CA PRO A 193 -4.80 -8.44 -20.71
C PRO A 193 -4.19 -9.81 -20.26
N ASP A 194 -4.76 -10.62 -19.34
CA ASP A 194 -5.37 -11.89 -19.78
C ASP A 194 -6.21 -12.62 -18.72
N ILE A 195 -6.18 -12.21 -17.46
CA ILE A 195 -6.94 -12.91 -16.39
C ILE A 195 -8.41 -12.45 -16.36
N TRP A 196 -8.67 -11.19 -16.72
CA TRP A 196 -10.03 -10.62 -16.74
C TRP A 196 -10.88 -11.13 -17.91
N THR A 197 -10.24 -11.60 -18.98
CA THR A 197 -10.90 -12.11 -20.19
C THR A 197 -11.67 -13.41 -19.94
N ALA A 198 -11.23 -14.25 -18.99
CA ALA A 198 -11.93 -15.48 -18.63
C ALA A 198 -13.19 -15.22 -17.77
N LEU A 199 -13.11 -14.26 -16.84
CA LEU A 199 -14.19 -13.93 -15.90
C LEU A 199 -15.32 -13.10 -16.54
N LEU A 200 -15.00 -12.24 -17.52
CA LEU A 200 -16.01 -11.45 -18.24
C LEU A 200 -16.76 -12.20 -19.35
N ARG A 201 -16.25 -13.35 -19.84
CA ARG A 201 -16.89 -14.14 -20.90
C ARG A 201 -17.93 -15.16 -20.42
N GLY A 202 -18.32 -15.12 -19.14
CA GLY A 202 -19.41 -15.96 -18.63
C GLY A 202 -19.17 -17.48 -18.70
N ARG A 203 -17.91 -17.93 -18.77
CA ARG A 203 -17.61 -19.37 -18.78
C ARG A 203 -17.70 -19.94 -17.37
N ALA A 204 -18.29 -21.12 -17.26
CA ALA A 204 -18.32 -21.89 -16.04
C ALA A 204 -16.89 -22.29 -15.66
N TRP A 205 -16.55 -22.13 -14.38
CA TRP A 205 -15.31 -22.64 -13.80
C TRP A 205 -15.65 -23.86 -12.96
N THR A 206 -14.91 -24.96 -13.16
CA THR A 206 -14.90 -26.11 -12.26
C THR A 206 -13.48 -26.24 -11.73
N GLY A 207 -13.33 -26.24 -10.42
CA GLY A 207 -12.06 -26.50 -9.77
C GLY A 207 -12.29 -27.10 -8.40
N THR A 208 -11.34 -27.94 -7.99
CA THR A 208 -11.38 -28.66 -6.72
C THR A 208 -10.60 -27.87 -5.68
N LEU A 209 -11.23 -27.55 -4.55
CA LEU A 209 -10.56 -26.93 -3.41
C LEU A 209 -10.23 -28.03 -2.40
N THR A 210 -8.94 -28.29 -2.17
CA THR A 210 -8.50 -29.31 -1.20
C THR A 210 -8.19 -28.62 0.13
N LEU A 211 -8.92 -28.97 1.19
CA LEU A 211 -8.66 -28.45 2.54
C LEU A 211 -7.72 -29.40 3.27
N GLY A 212 -6.52 -28.94 3.61
CA GLY A 212 -5.58 -29.72 4.44
C GLY A 212 -5.89 -29.53 5.92
N MET A 213 -6.21 -30.61 6.64
CA MET A 213 -6.23 -30.62 8.10
C MET A 213 -4.92 -31.24 8.62
N HIS A 214 -4.26 -30.56 9.55
CA HIS A 214 -3.18 -31.19 10.32
C HIS A 214 -3.82 -32.10 11.36
N VAL A 215 -3.55 -33.41 11.24
CA VAL A 215 -4.01 -34.51 12.10
C VAL A 215 -5.49 -34.86 11.94
N GLY A 216 -5.83 -35.52 10.83
CA GLY A 216 -7.15 -36.14 10.61
C GLY A 216 -7.48 -36.31 9.12
N LYS A 217 -8.27 -37.34 8.78
CA LYS A 217 -8.64 -37.70 7.39
C LYS A 217 -9.17 -36.47 6.61
N PRO A 218 -8.78 -36.29 5.34
CA PRO A 218 -9.23 -35.16 4.53
C PRO A 218 -10.75 -35.18 4.33
N VAL A 219 -11.39 -34.03 4.49
CA VAL A 219 -12.80 -33.82 4.17
C VAL A 219 -12.88 -33.12 2.82
N THR A 220 -13.50 -33.78 1.84
CA THR A 220 -13.75 -33.21 0.52
C THR A 220 -15.03 -32.38 0.55
N ALA A 221 -14.93 -31.08 0.27
CA ALA A 221 -16.09 -30.21 0.07
C ALA A 221 -16.29 -29.94 -1.43
N GLY A 222 -17.45 -30.32 -1.96
CA GLY A 222 -17.84 -29.99 -3.33
C GLY A 222 -18.44 -28.59 -3.37
N CYS A 223 -17.81 -27.66 -4.10
CA CYS A 223 -18.37 -26.34 -4.37
C CYS A 223 -18.85 -26.27 -5.82
N SER A 224 -20.06 -25.77 -6.04
CA SER A 224 -20.60 -25.51 -7.37
C SER A 224 -21.03 -24.05 -7.45
N ALA A 225 -20.56 -23.32 -8.46
CA ALA A 225 -21.04 -21.98 -8.77
C ALA A 225 -21.95 -22.06 -9.99
N SER A 226 -23.23 -21.70 -9.84
CA SER A 226 -24.18 -21.58 -10.94
C SER A 226 -24.63 -20.12 -11.09
N ALA A 227 -24.63 -19.61 -12.32
CA ALA A 227 -25.30 -18.35 -12.63
C ALA A 227 -26.78 -18.65 -12.91
N SER A 228 -27.69 -18.16 -12.08
CA SER A 228 -29.12 -18.22 -12.35
C SER A 228 -29.63 -16.81 -12.67
N SER A 229 -30.21 -16.69 -13.87
CA SER A 229 -31.03 -15.58 -14.40
C SER A 229 -30.35 -14.61 -15.39
N PRO A 230 -31.08 -14.19 -16.44
CA PRO A 230 -30.61 -13.22 -17.43
C PRO A 230 -30.52 -11.79 -16.85
N PRO A 231 -29.68 -10.92 -17.43
CA PRO A 231 -29.43 -9.58 -16.89
C PRO A 231 -30.68 -8.68 -17.00
N THR A 232 -31.11 -8.11 -15.87
CA THR A 232 -32.03 -6.97 -15.84
C THR A 232 -31.29 -5.66 -16.09
N SER A 233 -31.99 -4.65 -16.60
CA SER A 233 -31.51 -3.35 -17.11
C SER A 233 -30.68 -2.46 -16.17
N SER A 234 -30.38 -2.91 -14.96
CA SER A 234 -29.61 -2.18 -13.94
C SER A 234 -28.14 -2.63 -13.81
N GLY A 235 -27.62 -3.49 -14.72
CA GLY A 235 -26.17 -3.68 -14.90
C GLY A 235 -25.38 -4.32 -13.74
N TYR A 236 -26.03 -4.84 -12.70
CA TYR A 236 -25.36 -5.55 -11.61
C TYR A 236 -25.64 -7.06 -11.66
N LEU A 237 -24.60 -7.85 -11.89
CA LEU A 237 -24.65 -9.31 -11.80
C LEU A 237 -24.46 -9.74 -10.34
N LYS A 238 -25.53 -10.15 -9.66
CA LYS A 238 -25.45 -10.72 -8.31
C LYS A 238 -25.07 -12.20 -8.42
N ARG A 239 -23.81 -12.55 -8.10
CA ARG A 239 -23.36 -13.95 -8.04
C ARG A 239 -23.45 -14.45 -6.60
N THR A 240 -24.12 -15.57 -6.39
CA THR A 240 -24.26 -16.22 -5.08
C THR A 240 -23.43 -17.50 -5.09
N ILE A 241 -22.48 -17.63 -4.16
CA ILE A 241 -21.75 -18.88 -3.94
C ILE A 241 -22.49 -19.62 -2.82
N LYS A 242 -23.05 -20.79 -3.14
CA LYS A 242 -23.61 -21.71 -2.13
C LYS A 242 -22.57 -22.78 -1.83
N CYS A 243 -22.10 -22.82 -0.60
CA CYS A 243 -21.32 -23.93 -0.07
C CYS A 243 -22.25 -24.77 0.81
N ASN A 244 -22.48 -26.03 0.44
CA ASN A 244 -23.17 -26.97 1.32
C ASN A 244 -22.13 -27.61 2.22
N LEU A 245 -22.09 -27.19 3.48
CA LEU A 245 -21.31 -27.86 4.52
C LEU A 245 -22.23 -28.85 5.22
N THR A 246 -21.84 -30.12 5.27
CA THR A 246 -22.50 -31.10 6.12
C THR A 246 -22.12 -30.81 7.58
N PRO A 247 -23.09 -30.68 8.50
CA PRO A 247 -22.77 -30.40 9.90
C PRO A 247 -22.04 -31.59 10.53
N SER A 248 -20.87 -31.33 11.11
CA SER A 248 -20.13 -32.26 11.97
C SER A 248 -20.44 -31.94 13.44
N PRO A 249 -20.67 -32.93 14.32
CA PRO A 249 -21.15 -32.72 15.68
C PRO A 249 -20.09 -32.28 16.72
N SER A 250 -18.96 -31.69 16.32
CA SER A 250 -17.89 -31.28 17.26
C SER A 250 -17.68 -29.76 17.30
N PRO A 251 -17.48 -29.15 18.48
CA PRO A 251 -17.41 -27.71 18.60
C PRO A 251 -16.02 -27.17 18.25
N SER A 252 -16.01 -26.02 17.56
CA SER A 252 -14.86 -25.13 17.28
C SER A 252 -13.97 -25.53 16.11
N LEU A 253 -14.40 -25.20 14.88
CA LEU A 253 -13.51 -25.11 13.72
C LEU A 253 -13.11 -23.65 13.49
N ILE A 254 -11.81 -23.38 13.57
CA ILE A 254 -11.22 -22.13 13.07
C ILE A 254 -10.92 -22.34 11.59
N LEU A 255 -11.55 -21.53 10.74
CA LEU A 255 -11.34 -21.55 9.30
C LEU A 255 -10.05 -20.80 8.96
N SER A 256 -8.98 -21.52 8.63
CA SER A 256 -7.77 -20.95 8.05
C SER A 256 -7.71 -21.29 6.57
N VAL A 257 -7.81 -20.29 5.71
CA VAL A 257 -7.68 -20.44 4.26
C VAL A 257 -6.20 -20.30 3.90
N HIS A 258 -5.59 -21.35 3.38
CA HIS A 258 -4.25 -21.30 2.79
C HIS A 258 -4.38 -21.46 1.28
N LEU A 259 -3.95 -20.44 0.54
CA LEU A 259 -3.85 -20.47 -0.92
C LEU A 259 -2.43 -20.94 -1.26
N ASP A 260 -2.31 -22.20 -1.67
CA ASP A 260 -1.06 -22.76 -2.15
C ASP A 260 -0.83 -22.32 -3.59
N HIS A 261 0.24 -21.54 -3.80
CA HIS A 261 0.73 -21.14 -5.11
C HIS A 261 2.00 -21.92 -5.42
N SER A 262 1.84 -23.23 -5.61
CA SER A 262 2.89 -24.10 -6.13
C SER A 262 2.55 -24.51 -7.56
N ARG A 263 3.41 -24.10 -8.50
CA ARG A 263 3.31 -24.16 -9.98
C ARG A 263 2.52 -22.98 -10.56
N TRP A 264 3.21 -21.94 -11.01
CA TRP A 264 3.63 -21.72 -12.40
C TRP A 264 4.75 -20.68 -12.39
#